data_AF-A0A2N5A2A4-F1
#
_entry.id   AF-A0A2N5A2A4-F1
#
_cell.length_a   1.000
_cell.length_b   1.000
_cell.length_c   1.000
_cell.angle_alpha   90.00
_cell.angle_beta   90.00
_cell.angle_gamma   90.00
#
_symmetry.space_group_name_H-M   'P 1'
#
loop_
_entity.id
_entity.type
_entity.pdbx_description
1 polymer ?
#
loop_
_entity_poly.entity_id
_entity_poly.type
_entity_poly.pdbx_seq_one_letter_code
_entity_poly.pdbx_strand_id
1 'polypeptide(L)'
;RLARPGGTLATFTSAGFVRRGLQEAGFTMRKSKGFGRKREMLTGEMAQTLSCPARVPWFARSSRDAREVAIIGGGIASALLSLALLRRGWQVTLYCADDAPAQGASGNRQGALYPLLSQHDPALARFFPTAFTFARRMYDALPVMFDHQWCGVTQ
;
A
#
# COMPACT_ATOMS: atom_id res chain seq x y z
N ARG A 1 3.41 13.97 11.87
CA ARG A 1 2.38 13.75 10.81
C ARG A 1 2.05 12.29 10.56
N LEU A 2 3.02 11.40 10.28
CA LEU A 2 2.74 9.97 9.97
C LEU A 2 2.70 9.05 11.19
N ALA A 3 3.24 9.49 12.33
CA ALA A 3 3.20 8.72 13.56
C ALA A 3 1.77 8.65 14.09
N ARG A 4 1.33 7.44 14.47
CA ARG A 4 0.12 7.24 15.26
C ARG A 4 0.34 7.77 16.69
N PRO A 5 -0.73 8.10 17.43
CA PRO A 5 -0.63 8.30 18.87
C PRO A 5 0.01 7.07 19.55
N GLY A 6 0.95 7.29 20.48
CA GLY A 6 1.79 6.26 21.09
C GLY A 6 2.86 5.67 20.16
N GLY A 7 2.95 6.14 18.90
CA GLY A 7 3.94 5.69 17.94
C GLY A 7 5.35 6.12 18.34
N THR A 8 6.31 5.21 18.21
CA THR A 8 7.69 5.44 18.63
C THR A 8 8.63 5.71 17.46
N LEU A 9 9.75 6.36 17.74
CA LEU A 9 10.90 6.45 16.84
C LEU A 9 12.21 6.20 17.59
N ALA A 10 13.23 5.81 16.86
CA ALA A 10 14.60 5.73 17.35
C ALA A 10 15.56 6.23 16.27
N THR A 11 16.66 6.87 16.68
CA THR A 11 17.75 7.22 15.78
C THR A 11 19.08 7.05 16.48
N PHE A 12 20.10 6.67 15.70
CA PHE A 12 21.44 6.46 16.23
C PHE A 12 22.08 7.76 16.71
N THR A 13 21.71 8.92 16.16
CA THR A 13 22.31 10.21 16.54
C THR A 13 21.81 10.73 17.89
N SER A 14 22.66 11.47 18.60
CA SER A 14 22.32 12.22 19.81
C SER A 14 22.48 13.73 19.64
N ALA A 15 22.59 14.19 18.38
CA ALA A 15 22.78 15.60 18.06
C ALA A 15 21.63 16.46 18.60
N GLY A 16 21.99 17.56 19.28
CA GLY A 16 21.02 18.41 19.96
C GLY A 16 19.98 19.04 19.01
N PHE A 17 20.40 19.44 17.81
CA PHE A 17 19.47 20.02 16.83
C PHE A 17 18.44 19.00 16.31
N VAL A 18 18.84 17.72 16.14
CA VAL A 18 17.91 16.64 15.77
C VAL A 18 16.90 16.42 16.88
N ARG A 19 17.35 16.39 18.14
CA ARG A 19 16.45 16.26 19.30
C ARG A 19 15.43 17.40 19.33
N ARG A 20 15.87 18.65 19.19
CA ARG A 20 14.97 19.82 19.20
C ARG A 20 13.98 19.79 18.04
N GLY A 21 14.44 19.51 16.82
CA GLY A 21 13.55 19.41 15.66
C GLY A 21 12.49 18.30 15.80
N LEU A 22 12.84 17.17 16.43
CA LEU A 22 11.86 16.11 16.73
C LEU A 22 10.88 16.51 17.83
N GLN A 23 11.33 17.27 18.84
CA GLN A 23 10.46 17.85 19.87
C GLN A 23 9.47 18.86 19.26
N GLU A 24 9.94 19.75 18.40
CA GLU A 24 9.11 20.71 17.64
C GLU A 24 8.10 19.99 16.73
N ALA A 25 8.49 18.86 16.12
CA ALA A 25 7.59 18.01 15.36
C ALA A 25 6.56 17.26 16.23
N GLY A 26 6.66 17.38 17.56
CA GLY A 26 5.68 16.89 18.52
C GLY A 26 6.04 15.59 19.25
N PHE A 27 7.28 15.11 19.14
CA PHE A 27 7.72 13.90 19.86
C PHE A 27 8.26 14.22 21.25
N THR A 28 7.89 13.40 22.23
CA THR A 28 8.54 13.40 23.55
C THR A 28 9.85 12.63 23.45
N MET A 29 10.96 13.36 23.36
CA MET A 29 12.30 12.81 23.10
C MET A 29 13.10 12.55 24.38
N ARG A 30 13.71 11.36 24.47
CA ARG A 30 14.65 10.97 25.53
C ARG A 30 16.00 10.52 24.95
N LYS A 31 17.06 10.74 25.71
CA LYS A 31 18.37 10.12 25.44
C LYS A 31 18.37 8.71 26.00
N SER A 32 18.95 7.77 25.26
CA SER A 32 19.09 6.37 25.66
C SER A 32 20.53 5.93 25.44
N LYS A 33 20.96 4.86 26.13
CA LYS A 33 22.31 4.31 26.00
C LYS A 33 22.57 3.93 24.54
N GLY A 34 23.67 4.41 23.97
CA GLY A 34 24.09 4.01 22.63
C GLY A 34 24.67 2.60 22.60
N PHE A 35 24.83 2.06 21.39
CA PHE A 35 25.40 0.72 21.20
C PHE A 35 26.93 0.77 21.04
N GLY A 36 27.63 -0.20 21.63
CA GLY A 36 29.09 -0.32 21.57
C GLY A 36 29.82 0.89 22.17
N ARG A 37 30.72 1.50 21.41
CA ARG A 37 31.47 2.70 21.83
C ARG A 37 30.61 3.96 21.87
N LYS A 38 29.39 3.92 21.33
CA LYS A 38 28.52 5.09 21.29
C LYS A 38 27.85 5.30 22.66
N ARG A 39 28.08 6.47 23.25
CA ARG A 39 27.55 6.81 24.58
C ARG A 39 26.03 6.93 24.59
N GLU A 40 25.48 7.67 23.63
CA GLU A 40 24.06 8.03 23.61
C GLU A 40 23.45 7.92 22.21
N MET A 41 22.14 7.65 22.19
CA MET A 41 21.25 7.72 21.04
C MET A 41 19.91 8.36 21.46
N LEU A 42 19.02 8.62 20.51
CA LEU A 42 17.71 9.21 20.80
C LEU A 42 16.59 8.20 20.55
N THR A 43 15.63 8.19 21.46
CA THR A 43 14.34 7.52 21.29
C THR A 43 13.22 8.51 21.60
N GLY A 44 12.07 8.32 20.98
CA GLY A 44 10.95 9.24 21.14
C GLY A 44 9.61 8.56 20.95
N GLU A 45 8.57 9.22 21.45
CA GLU A 45 7.19 8.76 21.38
C GLU A 45 6.26 9.92 21.05
N MET A 46 5.27 9.67 20.20
CA MET A 46 4.20 10.62 19.87
C MET A 46 3.09 10.52 20.92
N ALA A 47 3.29 11.18 22.07
CA ALA A 47 2.33 11.16 23.18
C ALA A 47 1.01 11.87 22.87
N GLN A 48 1.00 12.73 21.86
CA GLN A 48 -0.16 13.54 21.47
C GLN A 48 -0.85 13.01 20.21
N THR A 49 -2.16 13.20 20.15
CA THR A 49 -2.92 12.97 18.92
C THR A 49 -2.86 14.21 18.05
N LEU A 50 -2.16 14.11 16.92
CA LEU A 50 -2.11 15.18 15.93
C LEU A 50 -3.30 15.06 14.98
N SER A 51 -4.16 16.08 14.94
CA SER A 51 -5.17 16.19 13.89
C SER A 51 -4.50 16.52 12.55
N CYS A 52 -4.68 15.65 11.56
CA CYS A 52 -4.18 15.85 10.21
C CYS A 52 -5.34 15.77 9.22
N PRO A 53 -6.12 16.85 9.05
CA PRO A 53 -7.25 16.84 8.13
C PRO A 53 -6.80 16.60 6.70
N ALA A 54 -7.69 16.00 5.90
CA ALA A 54 -7.46 15.83 4.47
C ALA A 54 -7.33 17.22 3.81
N ARG A 55 -6.16 17.51 3.22
CA ARG A 55 -5.91 18.79 2.54
C ARG A 55 -6.86 19.06 1.37
N VAL A 56 -7.38 18.00 0.76
CA VAL A 56 -8.34 18.03 -0.35
C VAL A 56 -9.50 17.08 0.00
N PRO A 57 -10.52 17.57 0.72
CA PRO A 57 -11.61 16.73 1.25
C PRO A 57 -12.39 15.97 0.17
N TRP A 58 -12.53 16.55 -1.03
CA TRP A 58 -13.22 15.92 -2.17
C TRP A 58 -12.49 14.68 -2.73
N PHE A 59 -11.23 14.47 -2.38
CA PHE A 59 -10.47 13.24 -2.69
C PHE A 59 -10.21 12.38 -1.45
N ALA A 60 -10.91 12.63 -0.34
CA ALA A 60 -10.73 11.86 0.88
C ALA A 60 -11.15 10.39 0.67
N ARG A 61 -10.28 9.47 1.11
CA ARG A 61 -10.56 8.03 1.14
C ARG A 61 -10.82 7.63 2.58
N SER A 62 -12.06 7.28 2.91
CA SER A 62 -12.44 6.81 4.24
C SER A 62 -12.33 5.29 4.35
N SER A 63 -11.96 4.82 5.53
CA SER A 63 -12.05 3.41 5.89
C SER A 63 -13.40 3.09 6.51
N ARG A 64 -13.71 1.80 6.59
CA ARG A 64 -14.82 1.25 7.38
C ARG A 64 -14.24 0.28 8.40
N ASP A 65 -14.86 0.21 9.57
CA ASP A 65 -14.48 -0.73 10.64
C ASP A 65 -15.14 -2.11 10.47
N ALA A 66 -15.88 -2.31 9.38
CA ALA A 66 -16.43 -3.61 9.01
C ALA A 66 -15.32 -4.63 8.70
N ARG A 67 -15.65 -5.92 8.87
CA ARG A 67 -14.79 -7.06 8.53
C ARG A 67 -15.44 -8.04 7.59
N GLU A 68 -16.57 -7.65 7.02
CA GLU A 68 -17.31 -8.41 6.02
C GLU A 68 -17.62 -7.51 4.83
N VAL A 69 -17.57 -8.07 3.64
CA VAL A 69 -17.87 -7.34 2.40
C VAL A 69 -18.47 -8.26 1.34
N ALA A 70 -19.52 -7.77 0.68
CA ALA A 70 -20.06 -8.34 -0.53
C ALA A 70 -19.40 -7.68 -1.76
N ILE A 71 -18.89 -8.49 -2.68
CA ILE A 71 -18.33 -8.07 -3.95
C ILE A 71 -19.28 -8.53 -5.06
N ILE A 72 -19.67 -7.61 -5.94
CA ILE A 72 -20.46 -7.93 -7.12
C ILE A 72 -19.53 -7.97 -8.33
N GLY A 73 -19.42 -9.11 -8.98
CA GLY A 73 -18.56 -9.31 -10.15
C GLY A 73 -18.19 -10.77 -10.37
N GLY A 74 -17.19 -11.00 -11.23
CA GLY A 74 -16.68 -12.35 -11.53
C GLY A 74 -15.38 -12.33 -12.35
N GLY A 75 -14.75 -11.16 -12.50
CA GLY A 75 -13.55 -10.98 -13.31
C GLY A 75 -12.28 -10.84 -12.47
N ILE A 76 -11.20 -10.44 -13.13
CA ILE A 76 -9.87 -10.30 -12.51
C ILE A 76 -9.86 -9.31 -11.33
N ALA A 77 -10.61 -8.21 -11.43
CA ALA A 77 -10.67 -7.20 -10.38
C ALA A 77 -11.29 -7.74 -9.08
N SER A 78 -12.41 -8.47 -9.17
CA SER A 78 -13.07 -9.09 -8.01
C SER A 78 -12.20 -10.19 -7.39
N ALA A 79 -11.51 -10.99 -8.22
CA ALA A 79 -10.62 -12.04 -7.72
C ALA A 79 -9.44 -11.45 -6.91
N LEU A 80 -8.75 -10.45 -7.47
CA LEU A 80 -7.61 -9.78 -6.82
C LEU A 80 -8.04 -8.98 -5.58
N LEU A 81 -9.20 -8.32 -5.63
CA LEU A 81 -9.78 -7.63 -4.49
C LEU A 81 -10.09 -8.61 -3.34
N SER A 82 -10.72 -9.74 -3.66
CA SER A 82 -11.01 -10.80 -2.69
C SER A 82 -9.74 -11.29 -2.01
N LEU A 83 -8.70 -11.60 -2.78
CA LEU A 83 -7.40 -12.01 -2.25
C LEU A 83 -6.77 -10.96 -1.32
N ALA A 84 -6.83 -9.68 -1.70
CA ALA A 84 -6.29 -8.61 -0.89
C ALA A 84 -7.03 -8.44 0.45
N LEU A 85 -8.35 -8.65 0.46
CA LEU A 85 -9.19 -8.56 1.65
C LEU A 85 -9.02 -9.78 2.56
N LEU A 86 -9.03 -10.99 2.00
CA LEU A 86 -8.82 -12.24 2.73
C LEU A 86 -7.48 -12.25 3.49
N ARG A 87 -6.40 -11.76 2.86
CA ARG A 87 -5.08 -11.59 3.51
C ARG A 87 -5.09 -10.65 4.72
N ARG A 88 -6.13 -9.84 4.88
CA ARG A 88 -6.33 -8.89 5.99
C ARG A 88 -7.41 -9.37 6.97
N GLY A 89 -7.85 -10.63 6.87
CA GLY A 89 -8.84 -11.24 7.75
C GLY A 89 -10.28 -10.76 7.52
N TRP A 90 -10.61 -10.33 6.30
CA TRP A 90 -11.99 -10.02 5.94
C TRP A 90 -12.75 -11.28 5.55
N GLN A 91 -14.03 -11.33 5.91
CA GLN A 91 -15.01 -12.21 5.29
C GLN A 91 -15.47 -11.62 3.96
N VAL A 92 -15.43 -12.41 2.89
CA VAL A 92 -15.71 -11.94 1.54
C VAL A 92 -16.76 -12.85 0.91
N THR A 93 -17.85 -12.24 0.45
CA THR A 93 -18.90 -12.93 -0.32
C THR A 93 -18.87 -12.38 -1.75
N LEU A 94 -18.71 -13.25 -2.75
CA LEU A 94 -18.69 -12.85 -4.16
C LEU A 94 -19.99 -13.28 -4.84
N TYR A 95 -20.69 -12.33 -5.46
CA TYR A 95 -21.86 -12.57 -6.28
C TYR A 95 -21.51 -12.36 -7.76
N CYS A 96 -21.65 -13.42 -8.55
CA CYS A 96 -21.50 -13.40 -10.00
C CYS A 96 -22.87 -13.57 -10.65
N ALA A 97 -23.14 -12.80 -11.70
CA ALA A 97 -24.38 -12.92 -12.47
C ALA A 97 -24.36 -14.10 -13.45
N ASP A 98 -23.16 -14.52 -13.86
CA ASP A 98 -22.94 -15.60 -14.81
C ASP A 98 -22.77 -16.95 -14.09
N ASP A 99 -22.96 -18.06 -14.81
CA ASP A 99 -22.82 -19.42 -14.27
C ASP A 99 -21.39 -19.77 -13.82
N ALA A 100 -20.40 -19.01 -14.30
CA ALA A 100 -18.99 -19.22 -13.99
C ALA A 100 -18.22 -17.88 -13.97
N PRO A 101 -17.09 -17.79 -13.25
CA PRO A 101 -16.24 -16.60 -13.31
C PRO A 101 -15.63 -16.42 -14.71
N ALA A 102 -15.15 -15.21 -14.97
CA ALA A 102 -14.45 -14.80 -16.19
C ALA A 102 -15.26 -14.94 -17.51
N GLN A 103 -16.59 -15.01 -17.45
CA GLN A 103 -17.45 -15.00 -18.66
C GLN A 103 -17.58 -13.61 -19.32
N GLY A 104 -17.18 -12.54 -18.62
CA GLY A 104 -17.09 -11.19 -19.19
C GLY A 104 -15.73 -10.88 -19.85
N ALA A 105 -15.30 -9.61 -19.81
CA ALA A 105 -14.07 -9.14 -20.47
C ALA A 105 -12.76 -9.81 -19.98
N SER A 106 -12.78 -10.51 -18.84
CA SER A 106 -11.62 -11.24 -18.30
C SER A 106 -11.44 -12.66 -18.91
N GLY A 107 -12.32 -13.10 -19.82
CA GLY A 107 -12.32 -14.46 -20.38
C GLY A 107 -11.41 -14.70 -21.59
N ASN A 108 -10.56 -13.73 -21.95
CA ASN A 108 -9.65 -13.88 -23.08
C ASN A 108 -8.60 -14.98 -22.80
N ARG A 109 -8.29 -15.79 -23.82
CA ARG A 109 -7.29 -16.86 -23.72
C ARG A 109 -5.88 -16.34 -23.43
N GLN A 110 -5.52 -15.20 -24.02
CA GLN A 110 -4.22 -14.55 -23.86
C GLN A 110 -4.42 -13.04 -23.82
N GLY A 111 -3.72 -12.36 -22.92
CA GLY A 111 -3.73 -10.90 -22.78
C GLY A 111 -2.32 -10.37 -22.69
N ALA A 112 -2.05 -9.23 -23.35
CA ALA A 112 -0.77 -8.55 -23.25
C ALA A 112 -0.67 -7.78 -21.92
N LEU A 113 0.50 -7.83 -21.28
CA LEU A 113 0.80 -7.09 -20.06
C LEU A 113 1.98 -6.16 -20.29
N TYR A 114 1.72 -4.86 -20.32
CA TYR A 114 2.72 -3.81 -20.49
C TYR A 114 2.22 -2.49 -19.86
N PRO A 115 3.09 -1.54 -19.49
CA PRO A 115 2.64 -0.24 -18.99
C PRO A 115 2.19 0.67 -20.14
N LEU A 116 1.11 1.42 -19.93
CA LEU A 116 0.83 2.59 -20.76
C LEU A 116 1.81 3.71 -20.34
N LEU A 117 2.69 4.10 -21.25
CA LEU A 117 3.62 5.22 -21.04
C LEU A 117 3.03 6.48 -21.66
N SER A 118 2.90 7.54 -20.86
CA SER A 118 2.40 8.84 -21.30
C SER A 118 3.38 9.93 -20.89
N GLN A 119 3.67 10.86 -21.81
CA GLN A 119 4.47 12.05 -21.53
C GLN A 119 3.61 13.25 -21.08
N HIS A 120 2.33 13.25 -21.43
CA HIS A 120 1.45 14.42 -21.30
C HIS A 120 0.66 14.45 -19.99
N ASP A 121 0.39 13.29 -19.39
CA ASP A 121 -0.36 13.19 -18.13
C ASP A 121 0.54 12.66 -17.00
N PRO A 122 0.95 13.52 -16.06
CA PRO A 122 1.79 13.12 -14.93
C PRO A 122 1.18 12.04 -14.03
N ALA A 123 -0.15 11.98 -13.91
CA ALA A 123 -0.83 10.97 -13.09
C ALA A 123 -0.74 9.59 -13.76
N LEU A 124 -1.00 9.52 -15.07
CA LEU A 124 -0.86 8.28 -15.83
C LEU A 124 0.60 7.83 -15.94
N ALA A 125 1.51 8.79 -16.20
CA ALA A 125 2.96 8.57 -16.26
C ALA A 125 3.51 7.96 -14.97
N ARG A 126 2.87 8.22 -13.82
CA ARG A 126 3.22 7.61 -12.54
C ARG A 126 2.48 6.29 -12.28
N PHE A 127 1.18 6.25 -12.57
CA PHE A 127 0.33 5.13 -12.21
C PHE A 127 0.73 3.86 -12.95
N PHE A 128 0.78 3.88 -14.28
CA PHE A 128 0.95 2.66 -15.08
C PHE A 128 2.33 2.00 -14.92
N PRO A 129 3.47 2.73 -14.87
CA PRO A 129 4.76 2.11 -14.58
C PRO A 129 4.81 1.48 -13.18
N THR A 130 4.23 2.15 -12.18
CA THR A 130 4.15 1.61 -10.81
C THR A 130 3.25 0.37 -10.76
N ALA A 131 2.08 0.42 -11.40
CA ALA A 131 1.12 -0.67 -11.48
C ALA A 131 1.68 -1.87 -12.23
N PHE A 132 2.39 -1.66 -13.35
CA PHE A 132 3.01 -2.74 -14.13
C PHE A 132 4.05 -3.49 -13.31
N THR A 133 5.02 -2.80 -12.70
CA THR A 133 6.06 -3.47 -11.90
C THR A 133 5.48 -4.14 -10.65
N PHE A 134 4.42 -3.56 -10.06
CA PHE A 134 3.67 -4.21 -8.97
C PHE A 134 2.97 -5.48 -9.45
N ALA A 135 2.23 -5.41 -10.56
CA ALA A 135 1.51 -6.53 -11.14
C ALA A 135 2.46 -7.68 -11.46
N ARG A 136 3.62 -7.39 -12.06
CA ARG A 136 4.67 -8.39 -12.33
C ARG A 136 5.11 -9.14 -11.09
N ARG A 137 5.54 -8.44 -10.04
CA ARG A 137 5.93 -9.07 -8.77
C ARG A 137 4.77 -9.82 -8.11
N MET A 138 3.56 -9.29 -8.23
CA MET A 138 2.36 -9.88 -7.64
C MET A 138 1.98 -11.19 -8.34
N TYR A 139 2.08 -11.26 -9.67
CA TYR A 139 1.86 -12.47 -10.45
C TYR A 139 2.98 -13.50 -10.23
N ASP A 140 4.24 -13.07 -10.19
CA ASP A 140 5.37 -13.97 -9.91
C ASP A 140 5.28 -14.62 -8.51
N ALA A 141 4.68 -13.91 -7.54
CA ALA A 141 4.49 -14.38 -6.16
C ALA A 141 3.14 -15.08 -5.92
N LEU A 142 2.28 -15.21 -6.94
CA LEU A 142 0.95 -15.79 -6.77
C LEU A 142 1.06 -17.32 -6.71
N PRO A 143 0.61 -17.99 -5.64
CA PRO A 143 0.67 -19.45 -5.52
C PRO A 143 -0.49 -20.11 -6.27
N VAL A 144 -0.70 -19.72 -7.53
CA VAL A 144 -1.74 -20.25 -8.41
C VAL A 144 -1.12 -20.49 -9.77
N MET A 145 -1.40 -21.66 -10.36
CA MET A 145 -0.98 -21.95 -11.72
C MET A 145 -1.88 -21.24 -12.73
N PHE A 146 -1.26 -20.61 -13.71
CA PHE A 146 -1.93 -20.07 -14.89
C PHE A 146 -0.92 -20.00 -16.04
N ASP A 147 -1.41 -20.20 -17.27
CA ASP A 147 -0.58 -20.10 -18.46
C ASP A 147 -0.06 -18.67 -18.63
N HIS A 148 1.26 -18.51 -18.69
CA HIS A 148 1.88 -17.21 -18.92
C HIS A 148 3.28 -17.37 -19.49
N GLN A 149 3.72 -16.32 -20.19
CA GLN A 149 5.11 -16.18 -20.59
C GLN A 149 5.53 -14.72 -20.53
N TRP A 150 6.67 -14.48 -19.91
CA TRP A 150 7.27 -13.15 -19.78
C TRP A 150 8.25 -12.88 -20.93
N CYS A 151 7.74 -12.96 -22.17
CA CYS A 151 8.53 -12.87 -23.40
C CYS A 151 8.86 -11.43 -23.86
N GLY A 152 8.34 -10.41 -23.16
CA GLY A 152 8.46 -9.02 -23.57
C GLY A 152 7.34 -8.57 -24.51
N VAL A 153 7.13 -7.26 -24.59
CA VAL A 153 6.18 -6.63 -25.50
C VAL A 153 6.90 -5.47 -26.18
N THR A 154 6.88 -5.44 -27.51
CA THR A 154 7.41 -4.33 -28.32
C THR A 154 6.25 -3.43 -28.74
N GLN A 155 6.33 -2.14 -28.42
CA GLN A 155 5.36 -1.10 -28.78
C GLN A 155 5.90 -0.23 -29.91
#